data_AF-A0A9W8CNB1-F1
#
_entry.id   AF-A0A9W8CNB1-F1
#
_cell.length_a   1.000
_cell.length_b   1.000
_cell.length_c   1.000
_cell.angle_alpha   90.00
_cell.angle_beta   90.00
_cell.angle_gamma   90.00
#
_symmetry.space_group_name_H-M   'P 1'
#
loop_
_entity.id
_entity.type
_entity.pdbx_description
1 polymer ?
#
loop_
_entity_poly.entity_id
_entity_poly.type
_entity_poly.pdbx_seq_one_letter_code
_entity_poly.pdbx_strand_id
1 'polypeptide(L)'
;MRHSLLVAVLLLLFGTLAAAWDKLDHEIFELYDDIKTNEPTTDWYELLSLTPKASVSEINKAYRSLSRKYHPDKLQHLADASQQEKR
;
A
#
# COMPACT_ATOMS: atom_id res chain seq x y z
N MET A 1 18.76 30.41 22.03
CA MET A 1 19.91 29.55 21.64
C MET A 1 19.84 28.13 22.23
N ARG A 2 19.64 27.94 23.54
CA ARG A 2 19.53 26.60 24.17
C ARG A 2 18.39 25.74 23.60
N HIS A 3 17.23 26.32 23.34
CA HIS A 3 16.10 25.60 22.72
C HIS A 3 16.37 25.20 21.27
N SER A 4 17.08 26.03 20.48
CA SER A 4 17.47 25.67 19.11
C SER A 4 18.44 24.48 19.07
N LEU A 5 19.38 24.41 20.02
CA LEU A 5 20.29 23.27 20.14
C LEU A 5 19.55 21.99 20.56
N LEU A 6 18.61 22.09 21.51
CA LEU A 6 17.79 20.96 21.91
C LEU A 6 16.89 20.46 20.77
N VAL A 7 16.28 21.36 20.01
CA VAL A 7 15.48 21.01 18.82
C VAL A 7 16.35 20.38 17.74
N ALA A 8 17.55 20.91 17.47
CA ALA A 8 18.47 20.32 16.50
C ALA A 8 18.90 18.90 16.90
N VAL A 9 19.20 18.66 18.18
CA VAL A 9 19.53 17.32 18.70
C VAL A 9 18.33 16.38 18.59
N LEU A 10 17.12 16.85 18.89
CA LEU A 10 15.88 16.08 18.74
C LEU A 10 15.62 15.71 17.27
N LEU A 11 15.84 16.64 16.34
CA LEU A 11 15.69 16.40 14.90
C LEU A 11 16.72 15.41 14.38
N LEU A 12 17.97 15.48 14.86
CA LEU A 12 19.01 14.50 14.50
C LEU A 12 18.69 13.11 15.04
N LEU A 13 18.22 13.01 16.30
CA LEU A 13 17.73 11.76 16.88
C LEU A 13 16.55 11.18 16.09
N PHE A 14 15.59 12.01 15.72
CA PHE A 14 14.45 11.60 14.92
C PHE A 14 14.87 11.14 13.51
N GLY A 15 15.81 11.85 12.89
CA GLY A 15 16.38 11.48 11.60
C GLY A 15 17.08 10.11 11.61
N THR A 16 17.79 9.76 12.69
CA THR A 16 18.38 8.41 12.83
C THR A 16 17.33 7.31 13.00
N LEU A 17 16.18 7.61 13.59
CA LEU A 17 15.05 6.68 13.68
C LEU A 17 14.39 6.45 12.31
N ALA A 18 14.19 7.51 11.52
CA ALA A 18 13.67 7.39 10.17
C ALA A 18 14.64 6.66 9.22
N ALA A 19 15.94 6.88 9.39
CA ALA A 19 16.97 6.16 8.65
C ALA A 19 17.07 4.66 9.01
N ALA A 20 16.39 4.22 10.07
CA ALA A 20 16.32 2.83 10.49
C ALA A 20 15.12 2.07 9.92
N TRP A 21 14.32 2.68 9.03
CA TRP A 21 13.25 1.96 8.32
C TRP A 21 13.79 0.84 7.45
N ASP A 22 13.08 -0.29 7.49
CA ASP A 22 13.41 -1.48 6.70
C ASP A 22 12.82 -1.34 5.28
N LYS A 23 13.27 -2.20 4.36
CA LYS A 23 12.75 -2.29 2.99
C LYS A 23 11.23 -2.52 2.98
N LEU A 24 10.73 -3.31 3.93
CA LEU A 24 9.30 -3.60 4.07
C LEU A 24 8.49 -2.35 4.38
N ASP A 25 9.02 -1.43 5.19
CA ASP A 25 8.34 -0.17 5.53
C ASP A 25 8.14 0.68 4.27
N HIS A 26 9.19 0.81 3.44
CA HIS A 26 9.14 1.55 2.18
C HIS A 26 8.10 0.97 1.21
N GLU A 27 8.05 -0.36 1.07
CA GLU A 27 7.07 -1.04 0.23
C GLU A 27 5.62 -0.76 0.67
N ILE A 28 5.36 -0.67 1.99
CA ILE A 28 4.03 -0.32 2.51
C ILE A 28 3.65 1.11 2.15
N PHE A 29 4.57 2.07 2.22
CA PHE A 29 4.28 3.46 1.90
C PHE A 29 4.06 3.69 0.41
N GLU A 30 4.88 3.08 -0.44
CA GLU A 30 4.67 3.12 -1.89
C GLU A 30 3.29 2.55 -2.25
N LEU A 31 2.92 1.39 -1.68
CA LEU A 31 1.61 0.80 -1.90
C LEU A 31 0.46 1.70 -1.42
N TYR A 32 0.63 2.36 -0.28
CA TYR A 32 -0.36 3.29 0.26
C TYR A 32 -0.55 4.50 -0.65
N ASP A 33 0.54 5.10 -1.12
CA ASP A 33 0.49 6.26 -2.02
C ASP A 33 -0.14 5.88 -3.37
N ASP A 34 0.15 4.68 -3.88
CA ASP A 34 -0.48 4.14 -5.09
C ASP A 34 -2.00 3.98 -4.93
N ILE A 35 -2.45 3.41 -3.81
CA ILE A 35 -3.89 3.23 -3.54
C ILE A 35 -4.55 4.59 -3.35
N LYS A 36 -3.94 5.50 -2.60
CA LYS A 36 -4.47 6.85 -2.39
C LYS A 36 -4.63 7.63 -3.69
N THR A 37 -3.76 7.37 -4.67
CA THR A 37 -3.78 8.06 -5.97
C THR A 37 -4.79 7.43 -6.92
N ASN A 38 -4.93 6.10 -6.92
CA ASN A 38 -5.70 5.36 -7.93
C ASN A 38 -7.09 4.92 -7.47
N GLU A 39 -7.30 4.78 -6.16
CA GLU A 39 -8.56 4.32 -5.58
C GLU A 39 -9.26 5.44 -4.80
N PRO A 40 -10.60 5.46 -4.80
CA PRO A 40 -11.37 6.47 -4.07
C PRO A 40 -11.35 6.27 -2.55
N THR A 41 -10.92 5.09 -2.08
CA THR A 41 -10.93 4.72 -0.65
C THR A 41 -9.51 4.44 -0.17
N THR A 42 -9.19 4.95 1.02
CA THR A 42 -7.87 4.77 1.67
C THR A 42 -7.94 3.72 2.80
N ASP A 43 -9.13 3.16 3.04
CA ASP A 43 -9.32 2.12 4.04
C ASP A 43 -9.03 0.72 3.46
N TRP A 44 -8.00 0.08 4.00
CA TRP A 44 -7.59 -1.29 3.64
C TRP A 44 -8.70 -2.32 3.84
N TYR A 45 -9.56 -2.14 4.85
CA TYR A 45 -10.66 -3.06 5.10
C TYR A 45 -11.73 -2.90 4.03
N GLU A 46 -12.08 -1.67 3.65
CA GLU A 46 -13.01 -1.39 2.56
C GLU A 46 -12.50 -1.92 1.22
N LEU A 47 -11.20 -1.75 0.95
CA LEU A 47 -10.53 -2.29 -0.24
C LEU A 47 -10.63 -3.83 -0.33
N LEU A 48 -10.56 -4.51 0.81
CA LEU A 48 -10.78 -5.96 0.92
C LEU A 48 -12.27 -6.34 1.06
N SER A 49 -13.18 -5.37 1.08
CA SER A 49 -14.61 -5.56 1.38
C SER A 49 -14.86 -6.30 2.70
N LEU A 50 -14.06 -5.96 3.72
CA LEU A 50 -14.10 -6.52 5.06
C LEU A 50 -14.49 -5.45 6.09
N THR A 51 -14.90 -5.92 7.26
CA THR A 51 -15.09 -5.04 8.43
C THR A 51 -13.80 -4.97 9.24
N PRO A 52 -13.54 -3.90 10.01
CA PRO A 52 -12.39 -3.80 10.90
C PRO A 52 -12.34 -4.87 12.00
N LYS A 53 -13.44 -5.61 12.21
CA LYS A 53 -13.53 -6.74 13.16
C LYS A 53 -13.21 -8.09 12.50
N ALA A 54 -12.87 -8.10 11.21
CA ALA A 54 -12.54 -9.32 10.48
C ALA A 54 -11.33 -10.01 11.11
N SER A 55 -11.40 -11.32 11.19
CA SER A 55 -10.31 -12.16 11.67
C SER A 55 -9.18 -12.26 10.64
N VAL A 56 -7.99 -12.63 11.10
CA VAL A 56 -6.81 -12.81 10.24
C VAL A 56 -7.05 -13.85 9.13
N SER A 57 -7.86 -14.87 9.39
CA SER A 57 -8.20 -15.88 8.37
C SER A 57 -9.09 -15.31 7.27
N GLU A 58 -10.04 -14.44 7.62
CA GLU A 58 -10.91 -13.74 6.66
C GLU A 58 -10.12 -12.75 5.80
N ILE A 59 -9.20 -11.99 6.42
CA ILE A 59 -8.28 -11.09 5.70
C ILE A 59 -7.47 -11.86 4.67
N ASN A 60 -6.84 -12.97 5.07
CA ASN A 60 -6.06 -13.80 4.16
C ASN A 60 -6.90 -14.40 3.02
N LYS A 61 -8.14 -14.79 3.32
CA LYS A 61 -9.06 -15.34 2.30
C LYS A 61 -9.46 -14.27 1.29
N ALA A 62 -9.83 -13.08 1.76
CA ALA A 62 -10.20 -11.94 0.91
C ALA A 62 -9.02 -11.52 0.03
N TYR A 63 -7.83 -11.35 0.62
CA TYR A 63 -6.60 -11.02 -0.10
C TYR A 63 -6.30 -12.01 -1.22
N ARG A 64 -6.29 -13.32 -0.93
CA ARG A 64 -6.04 -14.35 -1.95
C ARG A 64 -7.09 -14.34 -3.06
N SER A 65 -8.34 -14.03 -2.73
CA SER A 65 -9.42 -13.92 -3.71
C SER A 65 -9.22 -12.71 -4.63
N LEU A 66 -8.88 -11.56 -4.05
CA LEU A 66 -8.61 -10.31 -4.76
C LEU A 66 -7.39 -10.44 -5.67
N SER A 67 -6.29 -10.99 -5.14
CA SER A 67 -5.07 -11.28 -5.90
C SER A 67 -5.36 -12.15 -7.13
N ARG A 68 -6.15 -13.23 -7.00
CA ARG A 68 -6.53 -14.07 -8.15
C ARG A 68 -7.42 -13.35 -9.17
N LYS A 69 -8.22 -12.36 -8.74
CA LYS A 69 -9.09 -11.59 -9.64
C LYS A 69 -8.28 -10.62 -10.50
N TYR A 70 -7.28 -9.97 -9.90
CA TYR A 70 -6.44 -8.97 -10.55
C TYR A 70 -5.07 -9.50 -10.99
N HIS A 71 -4.83 -10.82 -10.90
CA HIS A 71 -3.56 -11.42 -11.29
C HIS A 71 -3.32 -11.17 -12.80
N PRO A 72 -2.12 -10.72 -13.20
CA PRO A 72 -1.82 -10.35 -14.59
C PRO A 72 -2.11 -11.51 -15.56
N ASP A 73 -1.82 -12.75 -15.16
CA ASP A 73 -2.11 -13.97 -15.94
C ASP A 73 -3.58 -14.06 -16.42
N LYS A 74 -4.55 -13.65 -15.59
CA LYS A 74 -5.96 -13.67 -15.98
C LYS A 74 -6.39 -12.45 -16.80
N LEU A 75 -5.66 -11.35 -16.68
CA LEU A 75 -5.95 -10.10 -17.36
C LEU A 75 -5.22 -9.97 -18.71
N GLN A 76 -4.21 -10.81 -18.99
CA GLN A 76 -3.49 -10.86 -20.27
C GLN A 76 -4.46 -11.01 -21.46
N HIS A 77 -5.47 -11.89 -21.34
CA HIS A 77 -6.47 -12.08 -22.38
C HIS A 77 -7.34 -10.84 -22.65
N LEU A 78 -7.54 -9.97 -21.66
CA LEU A 78 -8.31 -8.73 -21.79
C LEU A 78 -7.45 -7.60 -22.40
N ALA A 79 -6.16 -7.55 -22.07
CA ALA A 79 -5.24 -6.60 -22.67
C ALA A 79 -5.11 -6.83 -24.18
N ASP A 80 -4.96 -8.08 -24.61
CA ASP A 80 -4.86 -8.45 -26.03
C ASP A 80 -6.15 -8.10 -26.81
N ALA A 81 -7.32 -8.35 -26.22
CA ALA A 81 -8.61 -8.01 -26.81
C ALA A 81 -8.82 -6.48 -26.93
N SER A 82 -8.42 -5.71 -25.91
CA SER A 82 -8.52 -4.24 -25.94
C SER A 82 -7.57 -3.57 -26.94
N GLN A 83 -6.46 -4.24 -27.29
CA GLN A 83 -5.53 -3.76 -28.33
C GLN A 83 -6.03 -4.06 -29.75
N GLN A 84 -6.82 -5.11 -29.96
CA GLN A 84 -7.44 -5.41 -31.25
C GLN A 84 -8.59 -4.46 -31.59
N GLU A 85 -9.38 -4.03 -30.61
CA GLU A 85 -10.49 -3.08 -30.82
C GLU A 85 -10.01 -1.65 -31.14
N LYS A 86 -8.76 -1.32 -30.78
CA LYS A 86 -8.13 -0.02 -31.10
C LYS A 86 -7.37 0.00 -32.44
N ARG A 87 -7.33 -1.10 -33.19
CA ARG A 87 -6.73 -1.18 -34.53
C ARG A 87 -7.79 -1.20 -35.61
#